data_AF-A0A7T9CDW2-F1
#
_entry.id   AF-A0A7T9CDW2-F1
#
_cell.length_a   1.000
_cell.length_b   1.000
_cell.length_c   1.000
_cell.angle_alpha   90.00
_cell.angle_beta   90.00
_cell.angle_gamma   90.00
#
_symmetry.space_group_name_H-M   'P 1'
#
loop_
_entity.id
_entity.type
_entity.pdbx_description
1 polymer ?
#
loop_
_entity_poly.entity_id
_entity_poly.type
_entity_poly.pdbx_seq_one_letter_code
_entity_poly.pdbx_strand_id
1 'polypeptide(L)'
;MSAGELGYSRDNQPGKLQIAFGISVGLNNIPTMLTIQKGNVQDKKHMQMLIRLCSSVLPEGSLLVFDCGGNTQDNKRRIRDLKFHYLTLKAKKKGPYRNEITIYHARKESQVSFVSGNRVYSCVKYRDGEEVRYIFFCDDLACDQLTKKARKLEKDLEKGKVLTKKVERGKDLGQYIAPEGWIIARGHLQKIIGDIPNPYVTGLEGFFVLESTIDGDPENILNAYKNRDRAEKFIRDLKEGAEPGRSGTGPNTR
;
A
#
# COMPACT_ATOMS: atom_id res chain seq x y z
N MET A 1 28.79 -0.94 14.55
CA MET A 1 27.34 -1.21 14.54
C MET A 1 26.95 -1.70 13.16
N SER A 2 26.27 -2.85 13.01
CA SER A 2 25.80 -3.28 11.69
C SER A 2 24.61 -2.41 11.24
N ALA A 3 24.65 -1.92 10.00
CA ALA A 3 23.57 -1.13 9.40
C ALA A 3 22.37 -1.99 8.96
N GLY A 4 22.55 -3.32 8.86
CA GLY A 4 21.51 -4.28 8.48
C GLY A 4 21.04 -5.11 9.67
N GLU A 5 19.74 -5.43 9.66
CA GLU A 5 19.13 -6.48 10.49
C GLU A 5 18.38 -7.46 9.58
N LEU A 6 18.16 -8.69 10.05
CA LEU A 6 17.37 -9.68 9.30
C LEU A 6 15.98 -9.08 9.08
N GLY A 7 15.58 -8.97 7.81
CA GLY A 7 14.24 -8.47 7.47
C GLY A 7 13.15 -9.34 8.08
N TYR A 8 11.98 -8.75 8.33
CA TYR A 8 10.82 -9.50 8.83
C TYR A 8 10.37 -10.51 7.77
N SER A 9 10.75 -11.77 7.97
CA SER A 9 10.32 -12.89 7.12
C SER A 9 8.89 -13.26 7.49
N ARG A 10 7.93 -12.99 6.60
CA ARG A 10 6.54 -13.48 6.75
C ARG A 10 6.46 -15.02 6.72
N ASP A 11 7.53 -15.67 6.28
CA ASP A 11 7.56 -17.09 5.96
C ASP A 11 8.44 -17.88 6.97
N ASN A 12 8.83 -17.27 8.10
CA ASN A 12 9.70 -17.85 9.14
C ASN A 12 11.08 -18.38 8.68
N GLN A 13 11.49 -18.10 7.44
CA GLN A 13 12.85 -18.37 6.97
C GLN A 13 13.84 -17.32 7.51
N PRO A 14 15.12 -17.65 7.74
CA PRO A 14 16.14 -16.67 8.12
C PRO A 14 16.15 -15.51 7.11
N GLY A 15 15.71 -14.32 7.53
CA GLY A 15 15.59 -13.18 6.65
C GLY A 15 16.95 -12.75 6.11
N LYS A 16 17.03 -12.28 4.86
CA LYS A 16 18.27 -11.62 4.39
C LYS A 16 18.51 -10.35 5.21
N LEU A 17 19.78 -9.96 5.39
CA LEU A 17 20.12 -8.65 5.94
C LEU A 17 19.51 -7.57 5.05
N GLN A 18 18.66 -6.73 5.64
CA GLN A 18 17.97 -5.65 4.94
C GLN A 18 18.35 -4.31 5.54
N ILE A 19 18.35 -3.29 4.68
CA ILE A 19 18.54 -1.89 5.02
C ILE A 19 17.33 -1.14 4.45
N ALA A 20 16.74 -0.27 5.26
CA ALA A 20 15.61 0.56 4.86
C ALA A 20 16.11 1.97 4.49
N PHE A 21 15.75 2.43 3.29
CA PHE A 21 16.04 3.78 2.82
C PHE A 21 14.78 4.63 2.88
N GLY A 22 14.87 5.81 3.51
CA GLY A 22 13.81 6.82 3.47
C GLY A 22 14.29 8.01 2.66
N ILE A 23 13.58 8.35 1.60
CA ILE A 23 13.96 9.43 0.68
C ILE A 23 12.85 10.44 0.55
N SER A 24 13.25 11.71 0.50
CA SER A 24 12.37 12.82 0.13
C SER A 24 12.89 13.45 -1.17
N VAL A 25 11.98 13.72 -2.10
CA VAL A 25 12.28 14.37 -3.38
C VAL A 25 11.39 15.61 -3.49
N GLY A 26 12.01 16.75 -3.79
CA GLY A 26 11.28 17.98 -4.04
C GLY A 26 10.43 17.90 -5.32
N LEU A 27 9.46 18.81 -5.47
CA LEU A 27 8.62 18.87 -6.68
C LEU A 27 9.44 19.04 -7.98
N ASN A 28 10.63 19.63 -7.86
CA ASN A 28 11.63 19.81 -8.92
C ASN A 28 12.46 18.54 -9.23
N ASN A 29 12.10 17.38 -8.68
CA ASN A 29 12.81 16.11 -8.83
C ASN A 29 14.20 16.04 -8.19
N ILE A 30 14.56 17.03 -7.36
CA ILE A 30 15.85 17.01 -6.66
C ILE A 30 15.67 16.25 -5.35
N PRO A 31 16.43 15.15 -5.14
CA PRO A 31 16.46 14.48 -3.84
C PRO A 31 16.88 15.49 -2.77
N THR A 32 15.98 15.75 -1.83
CA THR A 32 16.21 16.72 -0.75
C THR A 32 16.74 16.02 0.49
N MET A 33 16.46 14.71 0.64
CA MET A 33 16.84 13.99 1.84
C MET A 33 16.98 12.48 1.63
N LEU A 34 17.91 11.89 2.37
CA LEU A 34 18.17 10.45 2.44
C LEU A 34 18.38 10.05 3.89
N THR A 35 17.74 8.96 4.30
CA THR A 35 17.93 8.31 5.59
C THR A 35 18.15 6.83 5.40
N ILE A 36 19.05 6.26 6.19
CA ILE A 36 19.37 4.83 6.17
C ILE A 36 19.07 4.27 7.55
N GLN A 37 18.27 3.20 7.60
CA GLN A 37 17.83 2.54 8.81
C GLN A 37 18.00 1.02 8.68
N LYS A 38 17.92 0.32 9.81
CA LYS A 38 17.86 -1.14 9.82
C LYS A 38 16.60 -1.61 9.09
N GLY A 39 16.69 -2.69 8.31
CA GLY A 39 15.62 -3.10 7.40
C GLY A 39 14.30 -3.53 8.06
N ASN A 40 14.30 -3.84 9.35
CA ASN A 40 13.09 -4.21 10.11
C ASN A 40 12.41 -3.00 10.80
N VAL A 41 12.93 -1.78 10.62
CA VAL A 41 12.30 -0.58 11.18
C VAL A 41 10.96 -0.37 10.48
N GLN A 42 9.89 -0.32 11.27
CA GLN A 42 8.55 -0.05 10.76
C GLN A 42 8.47 1.36 10.14
N ASP A 43 7.79 1.48 9.00
CA ASP A 43 7.61 2.74 8.26
C ASP A 43 7.14 3.89 9.15
N LYS A 44 6.22 3.63 10.08
CA LYS A 44 5.70 4.64 11.02
C LYS A 44 6.79 5.26 11.89
N LYS A 45 7.80 4.47 12.30
CA LYS A 45 8.96 4.92 13.10
C LYS A 45 9.99 5.60 12.21
N HIS A 46 10.23 5.06 11.02
CA HIS A 46 11.14 5.69 10.05
C HIS A 46 10.64 7.09 9.64
N MET A 47 9.32 7.24 9.45
CA MET A 47 8.69 8.52 9.13
C MET A 47 8.95 9.59 10.20
N GLN A 48 8.99 9.25 11.48
CA GLN A 48 9.30 10.22 12.55
C GLN A 48 10.69 10.82 12.38
N MET A 49 11.66 10.01 11.97
CA MET A 49 13.03 10.48 11.69
C MET A 49 13.07 11.39 10.45
N LEU A 50 12.33 11.03 9.39
CA LEU A 50 12.20 11.87 8.20
C LEU A 50 11.56 13.23 8.54
N ILE A 51 10.47 13.24 9.30
CA ILE A 51 9.80 14.49 9.73
C ILE A 51 10.76 15.40 10.50
N ARG A 52 11.56 14.84 11.41
CA ARG A 52 12.56 15.61 12.18
C ARG A 52 13.63 16.23 11.29
N LEU A 53 14.05 15.52 10.24
CA LEU A 53 15.06 16.07 9.33
C LEU A 53 14.44 17.11 8.39
N CYS A 54 13.19 16.94 7.98
CA CYS A 54 12.46 17.93 7.17
C CYS A 54 12.47 19.32 7.82
N SER A 55 12.38 19.42 9.16
CA SER A 55 12.38 20.73 9.84
C SER A 55 13.69 21.51 9.70
N SER A 56 14.80 20.85 9.35
CA SER A 56 16.09 21.52 9.14
C SER A 56 16.31 22.00 7.70
N VAL A 57 15.48 21.54 6.75
CA VAL A 57 15.71 21.77 5.31
C VAL A 57 14.53 22.47 4.65
N LEU A 58 13.30 22.15 5.07
CA LEU A 58 12.08 22.67 4.45
C LEU A 58 11.59 23.92 5.18
N PRO A 59 11.14 24.96 4.44
CA PRO A 59 10.52 26.13 5.05
C PRO A 59 9.15 25.79 5.66
N GLU A 60 8.73 26.56 6.67
CA GLU A 60 7.37 26.50 7.23
C GLU A 60 6.31 26.56 6.11
N GLY A 61 5.18 25.85 6.28
CA GLY A 61 4.14 25.76 5.26
C GLY A 61 4.40 24.75 4.13
N SER A 62 5.53 24.04 4.13
CA SER A 62 5.80 22.98 3.15
C SER A 62 4.78 21.83 3.24
N LEU A 63 4.42 21.24 2.09
CA LEU A 63 3.52 20.08 1.99
C LEU A 63 4.31 18.76 1.94
N LEU A 64 4.11 17.90 2.92
CA LEU A 64 4.65 16.54 2.95
C LEU A 64 3.66 15.53 2.34
N VAL A 65 4.06 14.87 1.26
CA VAL A 65 3.26 13.84 0.59
C VAL A 65 3.84 12.46 0.88
N PHE A 66 3.06 11.56 1.48
CA PHE A 66 3.55 10.24 1.88
C PHE A 66 2.47 9.14 1.79
N ASP A 67 2.89 7.88 1.72
CA ASP A 67 1.98 6.73 1.62
C ASP A 67 1.32 6.35 2.95
N CYS A 68 0.26 5.53 2.88
CA CYS A 68 -0.55 5.12 4.02
C CYS A 68 0.25 4.45 5.16
N GLY A 69 1.43 3.87 4.89
CA GLY A 69 2.32 3.30 5.92
C GLY A 69 2.80 4.32 6.96
N GLY A 70 2.95 5.59 6.54
CA GLY A 70 3.30 6.71 7.41
C GLY A 70 2.10 7.37 8.10
N ASN A 71 0.86 7.02 7.72
CA ASN A 71 -0.38 7.65 8.18
C ASN A 71 -0.73 7.19 9.60
N THR A 72 -0.22 7.94 10.58
CA THR A 72 -0.60 7.81 12.00
C THR A 72 -0.94 9.18 12.58
N GLN A 73 -1.80 9.21 13.60
CA GLN A 73 -2.14 10.45 14.29
C GLN A 73 -0.92 11.13 14.94
N ASP A 74 0.04 10.34 15.44
CA ASP A 74 1.30 10.86 15.97
C ASP A 74 2.14 11.57 14.90
N ASN A 75 2.29 10.95 13.72
CA ASN A 75 3.03 11.55 12.61
C ASN A 75 2.33 12.80 12.09
N LYS A 76 1.00 12.76 11.91
CA LYS A 76 0.21 13.93 11.50
C LYS A 76 0.40 15.09 12.48
N ARG A 77 0.31 14.83 13.78
CA ARG A 77 0.53 15.86 14.81
C ARG A 77 1.94 16.44 14.72
N ARG A 78 2.99 15.60 14.65
CA ARG A 78 4.39 16.06 14.51
C ARG A 78 4.60 16.96 13.30
N ILE A 79 3.96 16.63 12.18
CA ILE A 79 4.02 17.45 10.95
C ILE A 79 3.39 18.82 11.20
N ARG A 80 2.22 18.86 11.87
CA ARG A 80 1.54 20.11 12.21
C ARG A 80 2.25 20.95 13.27
N ASP A 81 2.89 20.31 14.26
CA ASP A 81 3.71 20.99 15.27
C ASP A 81 4.89 21.74 14.64
N LEU A 82 5.40 21.24 13.51
CA LEU A 82 6.42 21.89 12.69
C LEU A 82 5.85 22.88 11.66
N LYS A 83 4.55 23.18 11.73
CA LYS A 83 3.82 24.05 10.80
C LYS A 83 3.89 23.60 9.33
N PHE A 84 4.10 22.31 9.10
CA PHE A 84 4.05 21.72 7.77
C PHE A 84 2.65 21.19 7.47
N HIS A 85 2.28 21.16 6.20
CA HIS A 85 1.07 20.50 5.72
C HIS A 85 1.35 19.04 5.35
N TYR A 86 0.31 18.22 5.25
CA TYR A 86 0.43 16.89 4.68
C TYR A 86 -0.65 16.54 3.66
N LEU A 87 -0.33 15.53 2.85
CA LEU A 87 -1.22 14.83 1.96
C LEU A 87 -0.88 13.33 2.00
N THR A 88 -1.85 12.50 2.37
CA THR A 88 -1.63 11.05 2.48
C THR A 88 -2.88 10.25 2.12
N LEU A 89 -2.71 8.94 1.89
CA LEU A 89 -3.81 8.02 1.65
C LEU A 89 -4.38 7.51 2.98
N LYS A 90 -5.70 7.55 3.09
CA LYS A 90 -6.44 6.91 4.18
C LYS A 90 -6.33 5.39 4.06
N ALA A 91 -5.90 4.72 5.13
CA ALA A 91 -5.81 3.27 5.16
C ALA A 91 -7.15 2.60 4.81
N LYS A 92 -7.13 1.68 3.85
CA LYS A 92 -8.32 1.06 3.24
C LYS A 92 -8.96 -0.01 4.13
N LYS A 93 -9.54 0.42 5.26
CA LYS A 93 -10.31 -0.43 6.19
C LYS A 93 -11.80 -0.41 5.84
N LYS A 94 -12.43 -1.59 5.81
CA LYS A 94 -13.83 -1.78 5.33
C LYS A 94 -14.85 -0.88 6.04
N GLY A 95 -14.82 -0.82 7.37
CA GLY A 95 -15.74 0.00 8.16
C GLY A 95 -15.63 1.50 7.82
N PRO A 96 -14.47 2.12 8.07
CA PRO A 96 -14.27 3.54 7.78
C PRO A 96 -14.59 3.94 6.34
N TYR A 97 -14.17 3.14 5.35
CA TYR A 97 -14.42 3.45 3.95
C TYR A 97 -15.90 3.38 3.54
N ARG A 98 -16.72 2.55 4.20
CA ARG A 98 -18.17 2.53 3.92
C ARG A 98 -18.80 3.89 4.19
N ASN A 99 -18.43 4.53 5.30
CA ASN A 99 -18.93 5.87 5.62
C ASN A 99 -18.50 6.90 4.56
N GLU A 100 -17.26 6.82 4.09
CA GLU A 100 -16.76 7.69 3.02
C GLU A 100 -17.54 7.50 1.72
N ILE A 101 -17.83 6.25 1.34
CA ILE A 101 -18.62 5.92 0.14
C ILE A 101 -20.06 6.44 0.28
N THR A 102 -20.67 6.31 1.46
CA THR A 102 -21.99 6.89 1.74
C THR A 102 -21.98 8.41 1.54
N ILE A 103 -20.96 9.11 2.05
CA ILE A 103 -20.82 10.57 1.87
C ILE A 103 -20.66 10.92 0.39
N TYR A 104 -19.83 10.18 -0.34
CA TYR A 104 -19.62 10.39 -1.77
C TYR A 104 -20.94 10.29 -2.55
N HIS A 105 -21.77 9.28 -2.28
CA HIS A 105 -23.07 9.14 -2.94
C HIS A 105 -24.09 10.18 -2.48
N ALA A 106 -24.09 10.55 -1.19
CA ALA A 106 -25.00 11.55 -0.64
C ALA A 106 -24.72 12.97 -1.17
N ARG A 107 -23.48 13.25 -1.57
CA ARG A 107 -23.04 14.57 -2.04
C ARG A 107 -22.78 14.62 -3.55
N LYS A 108 -23.56 13.87 -4.32
CA LYS A 108 -23.42 13.74 -5.78
C LYS A 108 -23.43 15.10 -6.51
N GLU A 109 -24.17 16.09 -6.00
CA GLU A 109 -24.22 17.45 -6.58
C GLU A 109 -22.90 18.22 -6.45
N SER A 110 -22.08 17.91 -5.45
CA SER A 110 -20.76 18.52 -5.24
C SER A 110 -19.63 17.77 -5.95
N GLN A 111 -19.97 16.72 -6.69
CA GLN A 111 -19.00 15.88 -7.37
C GLN A 111 -18.36 16.63 -8.52
N VAL A 112 -17.03 16.59 -8.57
CA VAL A 112 -16.26 17.03 -9.72
C VAL A 112 -15.70 15.82 -10.46
N SER A 113 -15.64 15.89 -11.78
CA SER A 113 -15.03 14.86 -12.61
C SER A 113 -13.94 15.46 -13.48
N PHE A 114 -12.82 14.76 -13.60
CA PHE A 114 -11.66 15.22 -14.38
C PHE A 114 -10.84 14.03 -14.87
N VAL A 115 -9.98 14.28 -15.84
CA VAL A 115 -9.09 13.27 -16.43
C VAL A 115 -7.70 13.44 -15.83
N SER A 116 -7.09 12.36 -15.35
CA SER A 116 -5.70 12.39 -14.87
C SER A 116 -4.92 11.20 -15.41
N GLY A 117 -4.07 11.48 -16.40
CA GLY A 117 -3.49 10.46 -17.29
C GLY A 117 -4.57 9.89 -18.22
N ASN A 118 -4.68 8.57 -18.28
CA ASN A 118 -5.64 7.88 -19.17
C ASN A 118 -6.89 7.40 -18.42
N ARG A 119 -7.21 8.00 -17.27
CA ARG A 119 -8.33 7.58 -16.42
C ARG A 119 -9.19 8.76 -16.02
N VAL A 120 -10.48 8.52 -15.99
CA VAL A 120 -11.46 9.48 -15.46
C VAL A 120 -11.61 9.25 -13.96
N TYR A 121 -11.52 10.32 -13.20
CA TYR A 121 -11.76 10.33 -11.76
C TYR A 121 -12.95 11.22 -11.48
N SER A 122 -13.72 10.82 -10.47
CA SER A 122 -14.72 11.67 -9.83
C SER A 122 -14.36 11.84 -8.36
N CYS A 123 -14.62 13.01 -7.80
CA CYS A 123 -14.26 13.33 -6.43
C CYS A 123 -15.36 14.09 -5.71
N VAL A 124 -15.60 13.73 -4.46
CA VAL A 124 -16.32 14.55 -3.47
C VAL A 124 -15.32 14.89 -2.37
N LYS A 125 -15.25 16.16 -1.96
CA LYS A 125 -14.44 16.57 -0.82
C LYS A 125 -15.29 17.14 0.31
N TYR A 126 -14.81 16.98 1.54
CA TYR A 126 -15.42 17.59 2.72
C TYR A 126 -14.38 17.85 3.80
N ARG A 127 -14.68 18.80 4.68
CA ARG A 127 -13.83 19.13 5.83
C ARG A 127 -14.19 18.26 7.02
N ASP A 128 -13.17 17.73 7.69
CA ASP A 128 -13.23 16.89 8.89
C ASP A 128 -12.19 17.40 9.90
N GLY A 129 -12.63 18.28 10.80
CA GLY A 129 -11.73 19.02 11.68
C GLY A 129 -10.76 19.89 10.87
N GLU A 130 -9.46 19.70 11.09
CA GLU A 130 -8.38 20.39 10.36
C GLU A 130 -8.03 19.73 9.02
N GLU A 131 -8.60 18.56 8.74
CA GLU A 131 -8.37 17.82 7.51
C GLU A 131 -9.45 18.10 6.48
N VAL A 132 -9.08 18.03 5.21
CA VAL A 132 -9.97 17.88 4.06
C VAL A 132 -9.81 16.46 3.55
N ARG A 133 -10.93 15.75 3.48
CA ARG A 133 -11.01 14.40 2.91
C ARG A 133 -11.47 14.48 1.48
N TYR A 134 -10.73 13.85 0.58
CA TYR A 134 -11.01 13.76 -0.84
C TYR A 134 -11.36 12.33 -1.19
N ILE A 135 -12.63 12.06 -1.45
CA ILE A 135 -13.13 10.73 -1.77
C ILE A 135 -13.17 10.60 -3.28
N PHE A 136 -12.24 9.82 -3.82
CA PHE A 136 -12.14 9.56 -5.26
C PHE A 136 -12.79 8.24 -5.64
N PHE A 137 -13.37 8.22 -6.84
CA PHE A 137 -13.80 7.02 -7.52
C PHE A 137 -13.30 7.04 -8.97
N CYS A 138 -12.87 5.87 -9.44
CA CYS A 138 -12.44 5.64 -10.82
C CYS A 138 -12.94 4.26 -11.27
N ASP A 139 -13.70 4.23 -12.36
CA ASP A 139 -14.33 3.03 -12.88
C ASP A 139 -13.30 2.02 -13.44
N ASP A 140 -12.31 2.52 -14.19
CA ASP A 140 -11.20 1.69 -14.68
C ASP A 140 -10.45 1.00 -13.52
N LEU A 141 -10.26 1.74 -12.41
CA LEU A 141 -9.65 1.19 -11.20
C LEU A 141 -10.54 0.15 -10.52
N ALA A 142 -11.87 0.32 -10.57
CA ALA A 142 -12.80 -0.67 -10.07
C ALA A 142 -12.71 -1.96 -10.90
N CYS A 143 -12.76 -1.85 -12.23
CA CYS A 143 -12.65 -2.96 -13.17
C CYS A 143 -11.33 -3.73 -13.00
N ASP A 144 -10.20 -3.02 -12.88
CA ASP A 144 -8.89 -3.62 -12.60
C ASP A 144 -8.89 -4.43 -11.30
N GLN A 145 -9.46 -3.86 -10.23
CA GLN A 145 -9.48 -4.48 -8.91
C GLN A 145 -10.39 -5.71 -8.90
N LEU A 146 -11.56 -5.63 -9.55
CA LEU A 146 -12.48 -6.76 -9.71
C LEU A 146 -11.82 -7.89 -10.51
N THR A 147 -11.15 -7.57 -11.60
CA THR A 147 -10.43 -8.56 -12.43
C THR A 147 -9.34 -9.28 -11.62
N LYS A 148 -8.53 -8.54 -10.85
CA LYS A 148 -7.50 -9.13 -9.97
C LYS A 148 -8.11 -10.05 -8.91
N LYS A 149 -9.25 -9.66 -8.35
CA LYS A 149 -9.98 -10.45 -7.33
C LYS A 149 -10.63 -11.68 -7.92
N ALA A 150 -11.16 -11.61 -9.15
CA ALA A 150 -11.67 -12.77 -9.89
C ALA A 150 -10.56 -13.79 -10.15
N ARG A 151 -9.41 -13.34 -10.68
CA ARG A 151 -8.23 -14.21 -10.87
C ARG A 151 -7.73 -14.83 -9.57
N LYS A 152 -7.83 -14.12 -8.44
CA LYS A 152 -7.47 -14.69 -7.13
C LYS A 152 -8.43 -15.80 -6.71
N LEU A 153 -9.74 -15.58 -6.84
CA LEU A 153 -10.75 -16.60 -6.58
C LEU A 153 -10.49 -17.84 -7.43
N GLU A 154 -10.27 -17.68 -8.74
CA GLU A 154 -9.98 -18.77 -9.66
C GLU A 154 -8.78 -19.61 -9.20
N LYS A 155 -7.66 -18.96 -8.82
CA LYS A 155 -6.48 -19.64 -8.28
C LYS A 155 -6.78 -20.43 -7.00
N ASP A 156 -7.59 -19.88 -6.11
CA ASP A 156 -7.92 -20.53 -4.85
C ASP A 156 -8.96 -21.65 -5.03
N LEU A 157 -9.86 -21.54 -6.01
CA LEU A 157 -10.74 -22.63 -6.43
C LEU A 157 -9.93 -23.80 -6.99
N GLU A 158 -8.90 -23.53 -7.80
CA GLU A 158 -8.05 -24.59 -8.36
C GLU A 158 -7.26 -25.33 -7.26
N LYS A 159 -6.70 -24.60 -6.29
CA LYS A 159 -6.12 -25.21 -5.08
C LYS A 159 -7.16 -26.00 -4.29
N GLY A 160 -8.37 -25.46 -4.20
CA GLY A 160 -9.52 -26.09 -3.55
C GLY A 160 -9.84 -27.45 -4.14
N LYS A 161 -9.89 -27.60 -5.47
CA LYS A 161 -10.15 -28.89 -6.14
C LYS A 161 -9.18 -30.01 -5.70
N VAL A 162 -7.90 -29.68 -5.51
CA VAL A 162 -6.89 -30.64 -5.04
C VAL A 162 -7.17 -31.06 -3.60
N LEU A 163 -7.54 -30.11 -2.73
CA LEU A 163 -7.90 -30.37 -1.34
C LEU A 163 -9.21 -31.17 -1.23
N THR A 164 -10.23 -30.84 -2.03
CA THR A 164 -11.51 -31.56 -2.09
C THR A 164 -11.29 -33.04 -2.36
N LYS A 165 -10.46 -33.40 -3.36
CA LYS A 165 -10.13 -34.80 -3.65
C LYS A 165 -9.46 -35.54 -2.48
N LYS A 166 -8.70 -34.84 -1.62
CA LYS A 166 -8.11 -35.42 -0.41
C LYS A 166 -9.17 -35.65 0.66
N VAL A 167 -10.05 -34.67 0.87
CA VAL A 167 -11.14 -34.74 1.84
C VAL A 167 -12.13 -35.85 1.49
N GLU A 168 -12.57 -35.96 0.24
CA GLU A 168 -13.48 -37.02 -0.23
C GLU A 168 -12.89 -38.43 -0.07
N ARG A 169 -11.57 -38.56 -0.16
CA ARG A 169 -10.85 -39.83 0.05
C ARG A 169 -10.54 -40.11 1.53
N GLY A 170 -10.99 -39.27 2.45
CA GLY A 170 -10.72 -39.39 3.89
C GLY A 170 -9.24 -39.25 4.25
N LYS A 171 -8.43 -38.59 3.40
CA LYS A 171 -7.00 -38.41 3.67
C LYS A 171 -6.76 -37.33 4.71
N ASP A 172 -5.75 -37.56 5.54
CA ASP A 172 -5.29 -36.57 6.51
C ASP A 172 -4.71 -35.34 5.79
N LEU A 173 -5.09 -34.15 6.24
CA LEU A 173 -4.65 -32.87 5.69
C LEU A 173 -3.38 -32.35 6.37
N GLY A 174 -3.14 -32.79 7.61
CA GLY A 174 -1.97 -32.43 8.40
C GLY A 174 -1.91 -33.26 9.67
N GLN A 175 -0.72 -33.34 10.26
CA GLN A 175 -0.48 -33.97 11.55
C GLN A 175 0.34 -33.02 12.40
N TYR A 176 -0.03 -32.87 13.66
CA TYR A 176 0.62 -31.95 14.60
C TYR A 176 0.90 -32.69 15.91
N ILE A 177 2.07 -32.47 16.49
CA ILE A 177 2.44 -33.04 17.79
C ILE A 177 1.91 -32.14 18.92
N ALA A 178 1.26 -32.74 19.89
CA ALA A 178 0.77 -32.12 21.13
C ALA A 178 1.29 -32.92 22.35
N PRO A 179 1.28 -32.35 23.57
CA PRO A 179 1.79 -33.03 24.76
C PRO A 179 1.14 -34.41 25.01
N GLU A 180 -0.13 -34.57 24.66
CA GLU A 180 -0.92 -35.78 24.86
C GLU A 180 -0.92 -36.73 23.65
N GLY A 181 -0.24 -36.38 22.55
CA GLY A 181 -0.12 -37.23 21.35
C GLY A 181 -0.23 -36.46 20.02
N TRP A 182 -0.60 -37.18 18.96
CA TRP A 182 -0.72 -36.61 17.61
C TRP A 182 -2.15 -36.13 17.32
N ILE A 183 -2.28 -34.90 16.84
CA ILE A 183 -3.51 -34.34 16.29
C ILE A 183 -3.51 -34.59 14.77
N ILE A 184 -4.51 -35.32 14.29
CA ILE A 184 -4.73 -35.56 12.86
C ILE A 184 -5.79 -34.60 12.34
N ALA A 185 -5.41 -33.67 11.47
CA ALA A 185 -6.33 -32.74 10.86
C ALA A 185 -7.05 -33.40 9.66
N ARG A 186 -8.37 -33.55 9.77
CA ARG A 186 -9.24 -33.98 8.67
C ARG A 186 -10.20 -32.86 8.29
N GLY A 187 -10.39 -32.68 6.99
CA GLY A 187 -11.32 -31.67 6.46
C GLY A 187 -12.75 -32.20 6.34
N HIS A 188 -13.71 -31.29 6.29
CA HIS A 188 -15.08 -31.56 5.88
C HIS A 188 -15.48 -30.55 4.80
N LEU A 189 -16.37 -30.94 3.89
CA LEU A 189 -16.90 -30.06 2.85
C LEU A 189 -18.21 -29.44 3.32
N GLN A 190 -18.23 -28.12 3.48
CA GLN A 190 -19.47 -27.37 3.63
C GLN A 190 -20.00 -27.00 2.24
N LYS A 191 -21.12 -27.59 1.84
CA LYS A 191 -21.74 -27.31 0.54
C LYS A 191 -22.42 -25.94 0.56
N ILE A 192 -22.19 -25.17 -0.51
CA ILE A 192 -22.89 -23.92 -0.77
C ILE A 192 -23.96 -24.22 -1.83
N ILE A 193 -25.16 -23.67 -1.66
CA ILE A 193 -26.23 -23.74 -2.66
C ILE A 193 -26.07 -22.53 -3.60
N GLY A 194 -25.93 -22.79 -4.90
CA GLY A 194 -25.74 -21.75 -5.92
C GLY A 194 -24.28 -21.39 -6.17
N ASP A 195 -24.06 -20.21 -6.76
CA ASP A 195 -22.72 -19.74 -7.12
C ASP A 195 -21.91 -19.34 -5.89
N ILE A 196 -20.61 -19.63 -5.92
CA ILE A 196 -19.68 -19.21 -4.87
C ILE A 196 -19.43 -17.70 -5.03
N PRO A 197 -19.89 -16.85 -4.08
CA PRO A 197 -19.62 -15.43 -4.18
C PRO A 197 -18.11 -15.19 -4.04
N ASN A 198 -17.57 -14.21 -4.75
CA ASN A 198 -16.17 -13.87 -4.61
C ASN A 198 -15.91 -13.20 -3.23
N PRO A 199 -15.26 -13.87 -2.27
CA PRO A 199 -15.10 -13.34 -0.92
C PRO A 199 -14.14 -12.14 -0.88
N TYR A 200 -13.39 -11.91 -1.96
CA TYR A 200 -12.45 -10.82 -2.08
C TYR A 200 -13.09 -9.51 -2.51
N VAL A 201 -14.32 -9.53 -3.05
CA VAL A 201 -15.06 -8.32 -3.42
C VAL A 201 -15.63 -7.68 -2.16
N THR A 202 -15.33 -6.40 -1.97
CA THR A 202 -15.58 -5.68 -0.71
C THR A 202 -16.58 -4.56 -0.82
N GLY A 203 -16.91 -4.12 -2.05
CA GLY A 203 -17.69 -2.91 -2.34
C GLY A 203 -16.85 -1.64 -2.25
N LEU A 204 -15.53 -1.75 -2.11
CA LEU A 204 -14.60 -0.62 -2.03
C LEU A 204 -13.81 -0.44 -3.33
N GLU A 205 -14.10 -1.24 -4.35
CA GLU A 205 -13.40 -1.25 -5.61
C GLU A 205 -13.56 0.11 -6.30
N GLY A 206 -12.48 0.64 -6.88
CA GLY A 206 -12.46 1.97 -7.49
C GLY A 206 -12.36 3.14 -6.51
N PHE A 207 -12.74 2.96 -5.24
CA PHE A 207 -12.67 4.00 -4.22
C PHE A 207 -11.31 4.11 -3.53
N PHE A 208 -10.87 5.34 -3.28
CA PHE A 208 -9.75 5.69 -2.41
C PHE A 208 -9.96 7.10 -1.81
N VAL A 209 -9.41 7.32 -0.61
CA VAL A 209 -9.57 8.60 0.10
C VAL A 209 -8.22 9.21 0.41
N LEU A 210 -8.02 10.45 0.00
CA LEU A 210 -6.85 11.24 0.41
C LEU A 210 -7.23 12.16 1.58
N GLU A 211 -6.33 12.26 2.55
CA GLU A 211 -6.43 13.11 3.73
C GLU A 211 -5.38 14.21 3.60
N SER A 212 -5.81 15.47 3.66
CA SER A 212 -4.91 16.61 3.53
C SER A 212 -5.25 17.73 4.50
N THR A 213 -4.26 18.48 4.93
CA THR A 213 -4.46 19.73 5.70
C THR A 213 -4.59 20.97 4.83
N ILE A 214 -4.43 20.82 3.51
CA ILE A 214 -4.66 21.91 2.56
C ILE A 214 -5.99 21.65 1.84
N ASP A 215 -6.71 22.74 1.58
CA ASP A 215 -7.93 22.71 0.78
C ASP A 215 -7.60 23.13 -0.66
N GLY A 216 -7.22 22.14 -1.47
CA GLY A 216 -6.93 22.30 -2.88
C GLY A 216 -8.05 21.81 -3.80
N ASP A 217 -7.87 22.11 -5.08
CA ASP A 217 -8.60 21.48 -6.17
C ASP A 217 -8.33 19.95 -6.21
N PRO A 218 -9.36 19.10 -6.39
CA PRO A 218 -9.19 17.64 -6.39
C PRO A 218 -8.20 17.09 -7.43
N GLU A 219 -8.08 17.69 -8.61
CA GLU A 219 -7.12 17.26 -9.62
C GLU A 219 -5.70 17.55 -9.16
N ASN A 220 -5.46 18.76 -8.66
CA ASN A 220 -4.15 19.15 -8.12
C ASN A 220 -3.73 18.27 -6.93
N ILE A 221 -4.66 17.95 -6.03
CA ILE A 221 -4.42 17.06 -4.90
C ILE A 221 -4.08 15.64 -5.37
N LEU A 222 -4.83 15.11 -6.34
CA LEU A 222 -4.55 13.79 -6.89
C LEU A 222 -3.17 13.75 -7.59
N ASN A 223 -2.85 14.77 -8.39
CA ASN A 223 -1.58 14.86 -9.10
C ASN A 223 -0.40 15.02 -8.14
N ALA A 224 -0.54 15.84 -7.09
CA ALA A 224 0.46 15.96 -6.02
C ALA A 224 0.71 14.60 -5.33
N TYR A 225 -0.35 13.86 -5.02
CA TYR A 225 -0.24 12.53 -4.44
C TYR A 225 0.46 11.53 -5.38
N LYS A 226 0.08 11.49 -6.66
CA LYS A 226 0.71 10.62 -7.68
C LYS A 226 2.20 10.95 -7.88
N ASN A 227 2.60 12.21 -7.73
CA ASN A 227 4.00 12.62 -7.89
C ASN A 227 4.93 12.08 -6.80
N ARG A 228 4.41 11.59 -5.67
CA ARG A 228 5.22 10.93 -4.64
C ARG A 228 5.94 9.68 -5.20
N ASP A 229 5.33 8.97 -6.14
CA ASP A 229 5.92 7.77 -6.76
C ASP A 229 7.24 8.06 -7.49
N ARG A 230 7.58 9.33 -7.73
CA ARG A 230 8.89 9.74 -8.25
C ARG A 230 10.05 9.33 -7.33
N ALA A 231 9.87 9.40 -6.02
CA ALA A 231 10.90 8.97 -5.06
C ALA A 231 11.15 7.45 -5.16
N GLU A 232 10.09 6.66 -5.35
CA GLU A 232 10.18 5.21 -5.54
C GLU A 232 10.86 4.87 -6.87
N LYS A 233 10.44 5.54 -7.96
CA LYS A 233 11.06 5.36 -9.29
C LYS A 233 12.55 5.69 -9.26
N PHE A 234 12.94 6.83 -8.67
CA PHE A 234 14.34 7.21 -8.50
C PHE A 234 15.18 6.11 -7.83
N ILE A 235 14.66 5.48 -6.77
CA ILE A 235 15.36 4.36 -6.12
C ILE A 235 15.42 3.12 -6.97
N ARG A 236 14.34 2.80 -7.69
CA ARG A 236 14.35 1.66 -8.60
C ARG A 236 15.39 1.85 -9.69
N ASP A 237 15.44 3.04 -10.29
CA ASP A 237 16.39 3.38 -11.35
C ASP A 237 17.84 3.32 -10.83
N LEU A 238 18.09 3.75 -9.58
CA LEU A 238 19.40 3.57 -8.93
C LEU A 238 19.75 2.09 -8.73
N LYS A 239 18.78 1.23 -8.36
CA LYS A 239 19.02 -0.20 -8.16
C LYS A 239 19.35 -0.89 -9.48
N GLU A 240 18.58 -0.59 -10.53
CA GLU A 240 18.74 -1.20 -11.86
C GLU A 240 20.01 -0.68 -12.56
N GLY A 241 20.32 0.62 -12.43
CA GLY A 241 21.53 1.22 -13.00
C GLY A 241 22.84 0.86 -12.28
N ALA A 242 22.75 0.38 -11.04
CA ALA A 242 23.91 -0.06 -10.25
C ALA A 242 24.17 -1.58 -10.33
N GLU A 243 23.41 -2.34 -11.12
CA GLU A 243 23.80 -3.70 -11.47
C GLU A 243 24.91 -3.64 -12.54
N PRO A 244 26.19 -3.89 -12.21
CA PRO A 244 27.19 -4.10 -13.24
C PRO A 244 26.73 -5.30 -14.06
N GLY A 245 26.49 -5.09 -15.35
CA GLY A 245 26.27 -6.16 -16.29
C GLY A 245 27.35 -7.22 -16.05
N ARG A 246 26.94 -8.48 -15.87
CA ARG A 246 27.85 -9.60 -16.02
C ARG A 246 28.40 -9.52 -17.44
N SER A 247 29.52 -8.84 -17.63
CA SER A 247 30.35 -8.97 -18.82
C SER A 247 30.83 -10.42 -18.82
N GLY A 248 30.11 -11.27 -19.54
CA GLY A 248 30.61 -12.55 -19.97
C GLY A 248 31.76 -12.33 -20.94
N THR A 249 32.96 -12.08 -20.42
CA THR A 249 34.19 -12.35 -21.15
C THR A 249 34.48 -13.84 -21.00
N GLY A 250 33.89 -14.64 -21.87
CA GLY A 250 34.43 -15.98 -22.14
C GLY A 250 35.82 -15.83 -22.78
N PRO A 251 36.80 -16.67 -22.43
CA PRO A 251 38.11 -16.60 -23.05
C PRO A 251 38.00 -17.01 -24.52
N ASN A 252 38.48 -16.14 -25.40
CA ASN A 252 38.63 -16.41 -26.81
C ASN A 252 39.77 -17.43 -26.98
N THR A 253 39.44 -18.70 -27.22
CA THR A 253 40.41 -19.69 -27.70
C THR A 253 40.41 -19.70 -29.22
N ARG A 254 41.59 -19.32 -29.74
CA ARG A 254 42.15 -19.40 -31.09
C ARG A 254 41.36 -20.15 -32.16
#